data_AF-A0A529NXD6-F1
#
_entry.id   AF-A0A529NXD6-F1
#
_cell.length_a   1.000
_cell.length_b   1.000
_cell.length_c   1.000
_cell.angle_alpha   90.00
_cell.angle_beta   90.00
_cell.angle_gamma   90.00
#
_symmetry.space_group_name_H-M   'P 1'
#
loop_
_entity.id
_entity.type
_entity.pdbx_description
1 polymer ?
#
loop_
_entity_poly.entity_id
_entity_poly.type
_entity_poly.pdbx_seq_one_letter_code
_entity_poly.pdbx_strand_id
1 'polypeptide(L)' 'APARLIEGGMVTTALVAHVAAAKYAWQSTLYRQSRILAGWGVEVDRQTLSR' A
#
# COMPACT_ATOMS: atom_id res chain seq x y z
N ALA A 1 23.63 -11.72 -2.58
CA ALA A 1 22.76 -10.54 -2.46
C ALA A 1 21.32 -10.98 -2.69
N PRO A 2 20.33 -10.50 -1.91
CA PRO A 2 18.94 -10.92 -2.08
C PRO A 2 18.44 -10.55 -3.48
N ALA A 3 17.63 -11.43 -4.09
CA ALA A 3 17.06 -11.21 -5.41
C ALA A 3 16.19 -9.95 -5.38
N ARG A 4 16.44 -9.01 -6.30
CA ARG A 4 15.60 -7.82 -6.45
C ARG A 4 14.26 -8.25 -7.05
N LEU A 5 13.16 -7.71 -6.52
CA LEU A 5 11.79 -8.00 -6.99
C LEU A 5 11.57 -7.65 -8.49
N ILE A 6 12.43 -6.79 -9.06
CA ILE A 6 12.43 -6.40 -10.47
C ILE A 6 13.88 -6.31 -10.95
N GLU A 7 14.22 -7.00 -12.03
CA GLU A 7 15.54 -6.96 -12.66
C GLU A 7 15.67 -5.74 -13.59
N GLY A 8 16.78 -4.98 -13.48
CA GLY A 8 17.16 -3.98 -14.50
C GLY A 8 17.08 -2.49 -14.15
N GLY A 9 16.82 -2.07 -12.90
CA GLY A 9 16.82 -0.66 -12.51
C GLY A 9 17.23 -0.42 -11.06
N MET A 10 17.64 0.81 -10.73
CA MET A 10 18.00 1.23 -9.36
C MET A 10 16.72 1.34 -8.51
N VAL A 11 16.14 0.19 -8.17
CA VAL A 11 14.92 0.11 -7.34
C VAL A 11 15.32 0.38 -5.90
N THR A 12 15.18 1.63 -5.49
CA THR A 12 15.31 2.03 -4.08
C THR A 12 14.08 1.54 -3.32
N THR A 13 14.19 1.41 -2.00
CA THR A 13 13.04 1.11 -1.13
C THR A 13 11.89 2.11 -1.34
N ALA A 14 12.21 3.37 -1.68
CA ALA A 14 11.23 4.40 -2.00
C ALA A 14 10.39 4.04 -3.24
N LEU A 15 11.02 3.51 -4.30
CA LEU A 15 10.29 3.10 -5.50
C LEU A 15 9.38 1.90 -5.21
N VAL A 16 9.85 0.92 -4.44
CA VAL A 16 9.01 -0.24 -4.05
C VAL A 16 7.81 0.21 -3.22
N ALA A 17 8.02 1.08 -2.23
CA ALA A 17 6.95 1.62 -1.41
C ALA A 17 5.92 2.39 -2.24
N HIS A 18 6.38 3.20 -3.21
CA HIS A 18 5.51 3.92 -4.12
C HIS A 18 4.63 2.98 -4.97
N VAL A 19 5.23 1.94 -5.55
CA VAL A 19 4.49 0.94 -6.36
C VAL A 19 3.49 0.18 -5.50
N ALA A 20 3.87 -0.25 -4.30
CA ALA A 20 2.98 -0.97 -3.39
C ALA A 20 1.79 -0.09 -2.95
N ALA A 21 2.04 1.17 -2.58
CA ALA A 21 1.00 2.12 -2.19
C ALA A 21 0.06 2.48 -3.35
N ALA A 22 0.59 2.60 -4.57
CA ALA A 22 -0.22 2.81 -5.77
C ALA A 22 -1.09 1.60 -6.09
N LYS A 23 -0.53 0.39 -6.00
CA LYS A 23 -1.21 -0.86 -6.36
C LYS A 23 -2.29 -1.26 -5.36
N TYR A 24 -2.06 -1.04 -4.07
CA TYR A 24 -2.90 -1.64 -3.02
C TYR A 24 -3.53 -0.64 -2.05
N ALA A 25 -3.04 0.61 -1.99
CA ALA A 25 -3.46 1.57 -0.95
C ALA A 25 -4.15 2.82 -1.53
N TRP A 26 -4.50 2.81 -2.82
CA TRP A 26 -5.17 3.92 -3.52
C TRP A 26 -4.47 5.29 -3.39
N GLN A 27 -3.17 5.31 -3.04
CA GLN A 27 -2.44 6.52 -2.62
C GLN A 27 -3.27 7.49 -1.74
N SER A 28 -4.03 6.94 -0.80
CA SER A 28 -4.95 7.74 0.04
C SER A 28 -4.63 7.59 1.53
N THR A 29 -5.10 8.50 2.37
CA THR A 29 -4.91 8.39 3.82
C THR A 29 -5.59 7.14 4.37
N LEU A 30 -5.09 6.56 5.47
CA LEU A 30 -5.68 5.36 6.08
C LEU A 30 -7.17 5.55 6.43
N TYR A 31 -7.57 6.76 6.82
CA TYR A 31 -8.98 7.09 7.07
C TYR A 31 -9.83 7.02 5.79
N ARG A 32 -9.29 7.47 4.65
CA ARG A 32 -10.00 7.36 3.37
C ARG A 32 -10.05 5.91 2.91
N GLN A 33 -8.98 5.14 3.11
CA GLN A 33 -8.95 3.71 2.79
C GLN A 33 -9.99 2.93 3.60
N SER A 34 -10.09 3.15 4.92
CA SER A 34 -11.09 2.49 5.75
C SER A 34 -12.52 2.80 5.31
N ARG A 35 -12.81 4.05 4.92
CA ARG A 35 -14.13 4.40 4.39
C ARG A 35 -14.42 3.82 3.01
N ILE A 36 -13.41 3.67 2.14
CA ILE A 36 -13.56 3.00 0.85
C ILE A 36 -13.95 1.53 1.07
N LEU A 37 -13.25 0.84 1.97
CA LEU A 37 -13.52 -0.55 2.34
C LEU A 37 -14.92 -0.71 2.97
N ALA A 38 -15.32 0.20 3.86
CA ALA A 38 -16.66 0.22 4.43
C ALA A 38 -17.75 0.36 3.36
N GLY A 39 -17.51 1.17 2.32
CA GLY A 39 -18.40 1.28 1.16
C GLY A 39 -18.58 -0.03 0.38
N TRP A 40 -17.67 -1.00 0.56
CA TRP A 40 -17.73 -2.34 -0.02
C TRP A 40 -18.19 -3.40 1.00
N GLY A 41 -18.67 -2.97 2.17
CA GLY A 41 -19.13 -3.85 3.25
C GLY A 41 -17.99 -4.44 4.10
N VAL A 42 -16.76 -3.95 3.95
CA VAL A 42 -15.58 -4.39 4.71
C VAL A 42 -15.25 -3.35 5.78
N GLU A 43 -15.79 -3.55 6.98
CA GLU A 43 -15.55 -2.67 8.13
C GLU A 43 -14.17 -2.97 8.75
N VAL A 44 -13.22 -2.04 8.58
CA VAL A 44 -11.85 -2.16 9.08
C VAL A 44 -11.43 -0.84 9.75
N ASP A 45 -10.94 -0.93 10.99
CA ASP A 45 -10.45 0.24 11.72
C ASP A 45 -9.07 0.72 11.24
N ARG A 46 -8.78 2.01 11.43
CA ARG A 46 -7.48 2.60 11.06
C ARG A 46 -6.30 1.94 11.78
N GLN A 47 -6.49 1.47 13.02
CA GLN A 47 -5.39 0.85 13.77
C GLN A 47 -4.94 -0.43 13.07
N THR A 48 -5.89 -1.22 12.56
CA THR A 48 -5.63 -2.43 11.78
C THR A 48 -4.84 -2.13 10.52
N LEU A 49 -5.09 -1.00 9.84
CA LEU A 49 -4.34 -0.59 8.63
C LEU A 49 -2.98 0.04 8.92
N SER A 50 -2.73 0.49 10.15
CA SER A 50 -1.49 1.14 10.57
C SER A 50 -0.45 0.18 11.18
N ARG A 51 -0.83 -1.07 11.42
CA ARG A 51 0.03 -2.13 11.94
C ARG A 51 0.74 -2.84 10.80
#